data_AF-A0A2F0PCY8-F1
#
_entry.id   AF-A0A2F0PCY8-F1
#
_cell.length_a   1.000
_cell.length_b   1.000
_cell.length_c   1.000
_cell.angle_alpha   90.00
_cell.angle_beta   90.00
_cell.angle_gamma   90.00
#
_symmetry.space_group_name_H-M   'P 1'
#
loop_
_entity.id
_entity.type
_entity.pdbx_description
1 polymer ?
#
loop_
_entity_poly.entity_id
_entity_poly.type
_entity_poly.pdbx_seq_one_letter_code
_entity_poly.pdbx_strand_id
1 'polypeptide(L)'
;MEEKKAYGLVMVFVGVFVFLLVSIMSYSLWRDRQVNAFMTTNRAWGIQCDTVSQAAWVIRDGERVDLQINHLPLYCSGYRFEARDDAGKVQRQLDKYSVYQHLSRQSH
;
A
#
# COMPACT_ATOMS: atom_id res chain seq x y z
N MET A 1 40.18 -1.28 -34.23
CA MET A 1 38.74 -1.62 -34.41
C MET A 1 38.06 -2.02 -33.09
N GLU A 2 38.81 -2.41 -32.05
CA GLU A 2 38.28 -2.73 -30.70
C GLU A 2 37.72 -1.54 -29.91
N GLU A 3 38.34 -0.36 -29.98
CA GLU A 3 37.87 0.80 -29.20
C GLU A 3 36.43 1.21 -29.54
N LYS A 4 36.04 1.15 -30.83
CA LYS A 4 34.65 1.44 -31.25
C LYS A 4 33.64 0.43 -30.69
N LYS A 5 34.05 -0.83 -30.51
CA LYS A 5 33.22 -1.89 -29.88
C LYS A 5 33.08 -1.66 -28.37
N ALA A 6 34.17 -1.27 -27.70
CA ALA A 6 34.16 -0.96 -26.27
C ALA A 6 33.30 0.26 -25.96
N TYR A 7 33.42 1.35 -26.73
CA TYR A 7 32.55 2.51 -26.59
C TYR A 7 31.07 2.17 -26.84
N GLY A 8 30.76 1.37 -27.86
CA GLY A 8 29.39 0.90 -28.11
C GLY A 8 28.83 0.09 -26.94
N LEU A 9 29.63 -0.82 -26.37
CA LEU A 9 29.25 -1.62 -25.21
C LEU A 9 29.01 -0.76 -23.96
N VAL A 10 29.90 0.21 -23.68
CA VAL A 10 29.76 1.15 -22.57
C VAL A 10 28.49 2.00 -22.70
N MET A 11 28.19 2.50 -23.91
CA MET A 11 26.97 3.27 -24.16
C MET A 11 25.70 2.44 -23.93
N VAL A 12 25.72 1.15 -24.23
CA VAL A 12 24.62 0.22 -23.92
C VAL A 12 24.48 0.04 -22.41
N PHE A 13 25.58 -0.20 -21.68
CA PHE A 13 25.53 -0.36 -20.23
C PHE A 13 25.03 0.91 -19.52
N VAL A 14 25.50 2.09 -19.94
CA VAL A 14 25.00 3.37 -19.43
C VAL A 14 23.52 3.54 -19.75
N GLY A 15 23.09 3.19 -20.97
CA GLY A 15 21.68 3.23 -21.35
C GLY A 15 20.79 2.34 -20.49
N VAL A 16 21.21 1.09 -20.26
CA VAL A 16 20.50 0.15 -19.37
C VAL A 16 20.46 0.67 -17.94
N PHE A 17 21.56 1.22 -17.44
CA PHE A 17 21.65 1.76 -16.09
C PHE A 17 20.70 2.95 -15.90
N VAL A 18 20.71 3.92 -16.82
CA VAL A 18 19.80 5.07 -16.78
C VAL A 18 18.34 4.63 -16.87
N PHE A 19 18.02 3.69 -17.76
CA PHE A 19 16.66 3.14 -17.86
C PHE A 19 16.20 2.47 -16.57
N LEU A 20 17.08 1.73 -15.90
CA LEU A 20 16.80 1.07 -14.64
C LEU A 20 16.53 2.10 -13.53
N LEU A 21 17.33 3.17 -13.44
CA LEU A 21 17.11 4.27 -12.50
C LEU A 21 15.77 4.97 -12.73
N VAL A 22 15.46 5.32 -13.99
CA VAL A 22 14.18 5.96 -14.35
C VAL A 22 13.01 5.04 -14.02
N SER A 23 13.15 3.73 -14.24
CA SER A 23 12.12 2.74 -13.92
C SER A 23 11.86 2.66 -12.42
N ILE A 24 12.91 2.63 -11.59
CA ILE A 24 12.78 2.63 -10.11
C ILE A 24 12.10 3.91 -9.63
N MET A 25 12.54 5.07 -10.13
CA MET A 25 11.96 6.37 -9.74
C MET A 25 10.50 6.50 -10.18
N SER A 26 10.16 6.02 -11.37
CA SER A 26 8.77 6.03 -11.85
C SER A 26 7.90 5.10 -11.01
N TYR A 27 8.42 3.94 -10.65
CA TYR A 27 7.72 2.97 -9.82
C TYR A 27 7.53 3.47 -8.38
N SER A 28 8.53 4.12 -7.78
CA SER A 28 8.40 4.72 -6.44
C SER A 28 7.34 5.82 -6.42
N LEU A 29 7.39 6.76 -7.37
CA LEU A 29 6.39 7.82 -7.50
C LEU A 29 4.97 7.27 -7.68
N TRP A 30 4.82 6.24 -8.51
CA TRP A 30 3.53 5.60 -8.71
C TRP A 30 3.02 4.93 -7.43
N ARG A 31 3.88 4.21 -6.71
CA ARG A 31 3.54 3.58 -5.42
C ARG A 31 3.13 4.63 -4.40
N ASP A 32 3.91 5.69 -4.24
CA ASP A 32 3.65 6.76 -3.27
C ASP A 32 2.32 7.45 -3.57
N ARG A 33 2.03 7.69 -4.85
CA ARG A 33 0.73 8.21 -5.29
C ARG A 33 -0.43 7.29 -4.88
N GLN A 34 -0.28 5.98 -5.02
CA GLN A 34 -1.30 5.02 -4.59
C GLN A 34 -1.50 5.01 -3.07
N VAL A 35 -0.41 5.01 -2.30
CA VAL A 35 -0.44 5.02 -0.83
C VAL A 35 -1.11 6.30 -0.34
N ASN A 36 -0.75 7.45 -0.90
CA ASN A 36 -1.34 8.72 -0.51
C ASN A 36 -2.84 8.79 -0.84
N ALA A 37 -3.24 8.30 -2.02
CA ALA A 37 -4.65 8.20 -2.38
C ALA A 37 -5.42 7.28 -1.41
N PHE A 38 -4.85 6.14 -1.04
CA PHE A 38 -5.42 5.21 -0.07
C PHE A 38 -5.60 5.87 1.32
N MET A 39 -4.56 6.52 1.84
CA MET A 39 -4.61 7.20 3.14
C MET A 39 -5.61 8.36 3.14
N THR A 40 -5.72 9.09 2.02
CA THR A 40 -6.71 10.17 1.86
C THR A 40 -8.12 9.62 1.89
N THR A 41 -8.40 8.52 1.19
CA THR A 41 -9.71 7.86 1.25
C THR A 41 -10.00 7.32 2.64
N ASN A 42 -9.05 6.65 3.31
CA ASN A 42 -9.23 6.17 4.67
C ASN A 42 -9.64 7.29 5.63
N ARG A 43 -8.95 8.44 5.58
CA ARG A 43 -9.30 9.63 6.38
C ARG A 43 -10.70 10.15 6.08
N ALA A 44 -11.13 10.16 4.83
CA ALA A 44 -12.49 10.56 4.46
C ALA A 44 -13.56 9.63 5.05
N TRP A 45 -13.22 8.37 5.28
CA TRP A 45 -14.08 7.37 5.95
C TRP A 45 -13.90 7.36 7.48
N GLY A 46 -13.10 8.26 8.05
CA GLY A 46 -12.77 8.28 9.48
C GLY A 46 -11.84 7.15 9.93
N ILE A 47 -11.28 6.38 8.99
CA ILE A 47 -10.36 5.28 9.24
C ILE A 47 -8.96 5.83 9.49
N GLN A 48 -8.39 5.46 10.61
CA GLN A 48 -7.03 5.78 11.02
C GLN A 48 -6.21 4.50 11.03
N CYS A 49 -4.97 4.63 10.59
CA CYS A 49 -4.00 3.54 10.59
C CYS A 49 -2.93 3.88 11.63
N ASP A 50 -2.67 2.99 12.57
CA ASP A 50 -1.55 3.15 13.49
C ASP A 50 -0.22 3.10 12.72
N THR A 51 0.71 3.97 13.09
CA THR A 51 2.04 4.07 12.47
C THR A 51 2.94 2.89 12.84
N VAL A 52 2.76 2.28 14.01
CA VAL A 52 3.61 1.19 14.50
C VAL A 52 2.99 -0.16 14.18
N SER A 53 1.78 -0.41 14.68
CA SER A 53 1.12 -1.71 14.50
C SER A 53 0.49 -1.89 13.12
N GLN A 54 0.33 -0.82 12.35
CA GLN A 54 -0.45 -0.79 11.11
C GLN A 54 -1.94 -1.13 11.29
N ALA A 55 -2.43 -1.28 12.53
CA ALA A 55 -3.83 -1.61 12.79
C ALA A 55 -4.75 -0.49 12.28
N ALA A 56 -5.83 -0.87 11.59
CA ALA A 56 -6.84 0.04 11.11
C ALA A 56 -7.98 0.15 12.13
N TRP A 57 -8.36 1.37 12.48
CA TRP A 57 -9.39 1.64 13.49
C TRP A 57 -10.18 2.89 13.12
N VAL A 58 -11.35 3.05 13.72
CA VAL A 58 -12.25 4.20 13.55
C VAL A 58 -12.71 4.70 14.92
N ILE A 59 -13.21 5.93 14.98
CA ILE A 59 -13.91 6.43 16.18
C ILE A 59 -15.41 6.24 15.96
N ARG A 60 -16.08 5.45 16.82
CA ARG A 60 -17.53 5.34 16.88
C ARG A 60 -17.98 5.73 18.29
N ASP A 61 -18.95 6.63 18.39
CA ASP A 61 -19.50 7.12 19.66
C ASP A 61 -18.46 7.63 20.67
N GLY A 62 -17.35 8.17 20.16
CA GLY A 62 -16.25 8.69 20.97
C GLY A 62 -15.23 7.63 21.41
N GLU A 63 -15.46 6.35 21.12
CA GLU A 63 -14.55 5.26 21.41
C GLU A 63 -13.78 4.79 20.17
N ARG A 64 -12.53 4.36 20.40
CA ARG A 64 -11.72 3.72 19.36
C ARG A 64 -12.21 2.29 19.16
N VAL A 65 -12.65 2.00 17.95
CA VAL A 65 -13.09 0.67 17.53
C VAL A 65 -12.14 0.17 16.43
N ASP A 66 -11.46 -0.94 16.71
CA ASP A 66 -10.61 -1.58 15.71
C ASP A 66 -11.46 -2.19 14.59
N LEU A 67 -11.05 -1.97 13.35
CA LEU A 67 -11.78 -2.45 12.18
C LEU A 67 -11.53 -3.94 11.99
N GLN A 68 -12.62 -4.66 11.71
CA GLN A 68 -12.56 -6.10 11.48
C GLN A 68 -13.45 -6.49 10.31
N ILE A 69 -13.05 -7.54 9.58
CA ILE A 69 -13.86 -8.19 8.55
C ILE A 69 -13.94 -9.67 8.86
N ASN A 70 -15.16 -10.22 8.96
CA ASN A 70 -15.37 -11.63 9.34
C ASN A 70 -14.57 -12.04 10.60
N HIS A 71 -14.55 -11.20 11.65
CA HIS A 71 -13.79 -11.39 12.89
C HIS A 71 -12.26 -11.37 12.76
N LEU A 72 -11.72 -10.96 11.61
CA LEU A 72 -10.28 -10.76 11.43
C LEU A 72 -9.94 -9.28 11.52
N PRO A 73 -8.95 -8.88 12.35
CA PRO A 73 -8.48 -7.50 12.43
C PRO A 73 -7.87 -7.02 11.11
N LEU A 74 -8.21 -5.79 10.75
CA LEU A 74 -7.75 -5.12 9.54
C LEU A 74 -6.50 -4.28 9.82
N TYR A 75 -5.56 -4.35 8.88
CA TYR A 75 -4.30 -3.62 8.90
C TYR A 75 -4.11 -2.84 7.60
N CYS A 76 -3.54 -1.64 7.71
CA CYS A 76 -3.15 -0.81 6.59
C CYS A 76 -1.73 -1.18 6.12
N SER A 77 -1.62 -1.78 4.93
CA SER A 77 -0.35 -2.20 4.34
C SER A 77 -0.10 -1.42 3.05
N GLY A 78 0.62 -0.30 3.16
CA GLY A 78 0.86 0.61 2.04
C GLY A 78 -0.43 1.18 1.47
N TYR A 79 -0.88 0.68 0.32
CA TYR A 79 -2.05 1.16 -0.42
C TYR A 79 -3.25 0.19 -0.38
N ARG A 80 -3.23 -0.81 0.50
CA ARG A 80 -4.27 -1.84 0.61
C ARG A 80 -4.55 -2.23 2.06
N PHE A 81 -5.63 -2.98 2.27
CA PHE A 81 -5.94 -3.60 3.55
C PHE A 81 -5.46 -5.06 3.59
N GLU A 82 -5.02 -5.49 4.76
CA GLU A 82 -4.70 -6.88 5.07
C GLU A 82 -5.54 -7.32 6.27
N ALA A 83 -6.19 -8.48 6.14
CA ALA A 83 -6.72 -9.19 7.29
C ALA A 83 -5.62 -10.13 7.81
N ARG A 84 -5.25 -9.95 9.07
CA ARG A 84 -4.28 -10.81 9.76
C ARG A 84 -5.01 -11.62 10.83
N ASP A 85 -4.50 -12.81 11.13
CA ASP A 85 -4.97 -13.58 12.29
C ASP A 85 -4.37 -13.04 13.60
N ASP A 86 -4.79 -13.62 14.72
CA ASP A 86 -4.32 -13.25 16.07
C ASP A 86 -2.81 -13.49 16.26
N ALA A 87 -2.19 -14.31 15.39
CA ALA A 87 -0.74 -14.54 15.36
C ALA A 87 0.01 -13.50 14.47
N GLY A 88 -0.71 -12.53 13.90
CA GLY A 88 -0.16 -11.49 13.03
C GLY A 88 0.16 -11.97 11.61
N LYS A 89 -0.24 -13.19 11.24
CA LYS A 89 0.00 -13.74 9.90
C LYS A 89 -1.05 -13.21 8.94
N VAL A 90 -0.60 -12.74 7.77
CA VAL A 90 -1.51 -12.28 6.69
C VAL A 90 -2.31 -13.48 6.19
N GLN A 91 -3.60 -13.50 6.50
CA GLN A 91 -4.52 -14.49 5.94
C GLN A 91 -5.04 -14.06 4.58
N ARG A 92 -5.36 -12.77 4.41
CA ARG A 92 -5.98 -12.29 3.19
C ARG A 92 -5.60 -10.86 2.86
N GLN A 93 -5.16 -10.66 1.63
CA GLN A 93 -5.10 -9.33 1.04
C GLN A 93 -6.50 -8.94 0.56
N LEU A 94 -6.94 -7.75 0.95
CA LEU A 94 -8.30 -7.29 0.70
C LEU A 94 -8.28 -6.11 -0.27
N ASP A 95 -9.19 -6.18 -1.24
CA ASP A 95 -9.44 -5.05 -2.12
C ASP A 95 -10.14 -3.93 -1.35
N LYS A 96 -9.65 -2.70 -1.53
CA LYS A 96 -10.14 -1.53 -0.81
C LYS A 96 -11.65 -1.33 -0.97
N TYR A 97 -12.21 -1.58 -2.16
CA TYR A 97 -13.63 -1.35 -2.42
C TYR A 97 -14.49 -2.35 -1.66
N SER A 98 -14.07 -3.60 -1.59
CA SER A 98 -14.76 -4.63 -0.79
C SER A 98 -14.77 -4.30 0.70
N VAL A 99 -13.68 -3.75 1.23
CA VAL A 99 -13.59 -3.29 2.62
C VAL A 99 -14.53 -2.12 2.86
N TYR A 100 -14.47 -1.07 2.05
CA TYR A 100 -15.37 0.08 2.22
C TYR A 100 -16.85 -0.31 2.10
N GLN A 101 -17.19 -1.19 1.15
CA GLN A 101 -18.56 -1.70 1.01
C GLN A 101 -19.00 -2.55 2.20
N HIS A 102 -18.08 -3.30 2.81
CA HIS A 102 -18.38 -4.05 4.03
C HIS A 102 -18.62 -3.10 5.21
N LEU A 103 -17.73 -2.12 5.39
CA LEU A 103 -17.85 -1.12 6.45
C LEU A 103 -19.12 -0.26 6.31
N SER A 104 -19.53 0.08 5.10
CA SER A 104 -20.78 0.82 4.87
C SER A 104 -22.03 -0.01 5.22
N ARG A 105 -21.95 -1.34 5.17
CA ARG A 105 -23.05 -2.25 5.54
C ARG A 105 -23.10 -2.56 7.02
N GLN A 106 -21.97 -2.45 7.72
CA GLN A 106 -21.92 -2.45 9.18
C GLN A 106 -22.46 -1.12 9.69
N SER A 107 -23.79 -0.97 9.61
CA SER A 107 -24.53 0.19 10.10
C SER A 107 -24.02 0.59 11.49
N HIS A 108 -23.87 1.90 11.67
CA HIS A 108 -23.46 2.56 12.90
C HIS A 108 -24.26 2.06 14.10
#